data_AF-A0A0D2E1V2-F1
#
_entry.id   AF-A0A0D2E1V2-F1
#
_cell.length_a   1.000
_cell.length_b   1.000
_cell.length_c   1.000
_cell.angle_alpha   90.00
_cell.angle_beta   90.00
_cell.angle_gamma   90.00
#
_symmetry.space_group_name_H-M   'P 1'
#
loop_
_entity.id
_entity.type
_entity.pdbx_description
1 polymer ?
#
loop_
_entity_poly.entity_id
_entity_poly.type
_entity_poly.pdbx_seq_one_letter_code
_entity_poly.pdbx_strand_id
1 'polypeptide(L)'
;MSSVSAAHATLQAFEKRDKREGSVPKKSGGRRANENFEKRKRSLLRKCNETVELYDADLYIAVRRKGKCTVYSSCFVSSWPPRQEDMETYYPVPIVMTPEDFRRETTD
;
A
#
# COMPACT_ATOMS: atom_id res chain seq x y z
N MET A 1 57.29 27.02 16.81
CA MET A 1 56.62 25.89 17.47
C MET A 1 55.54 26.43 18.39
N SER A 2 54.39 25.73 18.42
CA SER A 2 53.36 25.77 19.47
C SER A 2 52.40 26.96 19.50
N SER A 3 51.15 26.72 19.08
CA SER A 3 49.95 26.98 19.91
C SER A 3 48.63 26.84 19.13
N VAL A 4 48.33 25.66 18.56
CA VAL A 4 46.95 25.38 18.12
C VAL A 4 46.59 23.92 18.44
N SER A 5 46.53 23.57 19.73
CA SER A 5 46.21 22.19 20.16
C SER A 5 45.03 22.11 21.14
N ALA A 6 44.67 23.19 21.83
CA ALA A 6 43.58 23.13 22.81
C ALA A 6 42.17 23.25 22.20
N ALA A 7 41.98 24.06 21.15
CA ALA A 7 40.65 24.35 20.61
C ALA A 7 40.03 23.18 19.81
N HIS A 8 40.86 22.34 19.18
CA HIS A 8 40.38 21.24 18.35
C HIS A 8 39.87 20.04 19.19
N ALA A 9 40.33 19.91 20.44
CA ALA A 9 39.93 18.83 21.34
C ALA A 9 38.51 19.02 21.91
N THR A 10 38.07 20.27 22.09
CA THR A 10 36.78 20.57 22.72
C THR A 10 35.59 20.41 21.77
N LEU A 11 35.78 20.67 20.46
CA LEU A 11 34.71 20.51 19.46
C LEU A 11 34.44 19.04 19.11
N GLN A 12 35.46 18.18 19.07
CA GLN A 12 35.27 16.75 18.81
C GLN A 12 34.58 15.99 19.97
N ALA A 13 34.59 16.54 21.18
CA ALA A 13 33.95 15.94 22.35
C ALA A 13 32.43 16.19 22.38
N PHE A 14 31.94 17.26 21.75
CA PHE A 14 30.51 17.54 21.62
C PHE A 14 29.85 16.74 20.48
N GLU A 15 30.55 16.56 19.35
CA GLU A 15 30.04 15.80 18.20
C GLU A 15 29.89 14.28 18.47
N LYS A 16 30.64 13.75 19.43
CA LYS A 16 30.60 12.33 19.80
C LYS A 16 29.54 11.97 20.86
N ARG A 17 28.87 12.95 21.47
CA ARG A 17 27.86 12.70 22.51
C ARG A 17 26.44 12.57 21.99
N ASP A 18 26.13 13.09 20.80
CA ASP A 18 24.80 12.97 20.19
C ASP A 18 24.53 11.57 19.59
N LYS A 19 25.59 10.81 19.26
CA LYS A 19 25.47 9.45 18.69
C LYS A 19 25.28 8.32 19.71
N ARG A 20 25.06 8.64 20.99
CA ARG A 20 24.78 7.64 22.04
C ARG A 20 23.47 7.90 22.77
N GLU A 21 22.48 8.47 22.10
CA GLU A 21 21.11 8.29 22.55
C GLU A 21 20.56 7.01 21.93
N GLY A 22 20.20 6.08 22.82
CA GLY A 22 19.82 4.72 22.49
C GLY A 22 18.79 4.69 21.37
N SER A 23 19.03 3.82 20.39
CA SER A 23 17.98 3.32 19.54
C SER A 23 16.97 2.61 20.43
N VAL A 24 15.97 3.34 20.93
CA VAL A 24 14.75 2.75 21.45
C VAL A 24 14.28 1.77 20.37
N PRO A 25 14.10 0.47 20.66
CA PRO A 25 13.59 -0.45 19.67
C PRO A 25 12.20 0.05 19.26
N LYS A 26 12.14 0.72 18.11
CA LYS A 26 10.92 1.23 17.52
C LYS A 26 9.99 0.04 17.35
N LYS A 27 8.93 -0.05 18.18
CA LYS A 27 7.96 -1.16 18.21
C LYS A 27 7.71 -1.66 16.79
N SER A 28 8.21 -2.86 16.49
CA SER A 28 8.31 -3.45 15.15
C SER A 28 6.96 -3.77 14.49
N GLY A 29 5.84 -3.54 15.19
CA GLY A 29 4.49 -3.79 14.71
C GLY A 29 4.10 -2.98 13.47
N GLY A 30 4.57 -1.72 13.36
CA GLY A 30 4.21 -0.85 12.23
C GLY A 30 4.82 -1.28 10.89
N ARG A 31 6.06 -1.80 10.90
CA ARG A 31 6.71 -2.32 9.68
C ARG A 31 6.09 -3.64 9.24
N ARG A 32 5.86 -4.56 10.18
CA ARG A 32 5.24 -5.88 9.91
C ARG A 32 3.83 -5.74 9.35
N ALA A 33 2.98 -4.88 9.93
CA ALA A 33 1.63 -4.64 9.43
C ALA A 33 1.61 -3.97 8.03
N ASN A 34 2.64 -3.19 7.69
CA ASN A 34 2.75 -2.61 6.35
C ASN A 34 3.21 -3.63 5.31
N GLU A 35 4.21 -4.44 5.66
CA GLU A 35 4.72 -5.50 4.81
C GLU A 35 3.64 -6.55 4.50
N ASN A 36 2.83 -6.92 5.51
CA ASN A 36 1.70 -7.84 5.32
C ASN A 36 0.65 -7.27 4.36
N PHE A 37 0.36 -5.96 4.45
CA PHE A 37 -0.56 -5.31 3.52
C PHE A 37 -0.03 -5.31 2.09
N GLU A 38 1.23 -4.91 1.87
CA GLU A 38 1.80 -4.88 0.52
C GLU A 38 1.87 -6.27 -0.11
N LYS A 39 2.20 -7.30 0.69
CA LYS A 39 2.13 -8.71 0.26
C LYS A 39 0.72 -9.10 -0.14
N ARG A 40 -0.28 -8.85 0.71
CA ARG A 40 -1.68 -9.19 0.43
C ARG A 40 -2.22 -8.45 -0.79
N LYS A 41 -1.92 -7.14 -0.92
CA LYS A 41 -2.27 -6.33 -2.09
C LYS A 41 -1.67 -6.90 -3.36
N ARG A 42 -0.38 -7.27 -3.35
CA ARG A 42 0.28 -7.89 -4.51
C ARG A 42 -0.39 -9.22 -4.89
N SER A 43 -0.69 -10.08 -3.92
CA SER A 43 -1.39 -11.34 -4.18
C SER A 43 -2.79 -11.12 -4.76
N LEU A 44 -3.53 -10.12 -4.26
CA LEU A 44 -4.83 -9.73 -4.81
C LEU A 44 -4.70 -9.31 -6.28
N LEU A 45 -3.81 -8.37 -6.59
CA LEU A 45 -3.63 -7.88 -7.97
C LEU A 45 -3.17 -8.99 -8.93
N ARG A 46 -2.34 -9.93 -8.45
CA ARG A 46 -1.97 -11.11 -9.23
C ARG A 46 -3.18 -11.97 -9.56
N LYS A 47 -4.07 -12.20 -8.60
CA LYS A 47 -5.31 -12.97 -8.82
C LYS A 47 -6.24 -12.27 -9.81
N CYS A 48 -6.34 -10.95 -9.75
CA CYS A 48 -7.09 -10.18 -10.75
C CYS A 48 -6.52 -10.38 -12.15
N ASN A 49 -5.18 -10.30 -12.30
CA ASN A 49 -4.54 -10.56 -13.60
C ASN A 49 -4.76 -11.99 -14.10
N GLU A 50 -4.66 -12.99 -13.23
CA GLU A 50 -5.00 -14.38 -13.57
C GLU A 50 -6.46 -14.50 -14.05
N THR A 51 -7.41 -13.79 -13.43
CA THR A 51 -8.82 -13.77 -13.87
C THR A 51 -8.99 -13.16 -15.26
N VAL A 52 -8.30 -12.05 -15.54
CA VAL A 52 -8.29 -11.43 -16.89
C VAL A 52 -7.78 -12.43 -17.92
N GLU A 53 -6.64 -13.07 -17.65
CA GLU A 53 -6.00 -14.03 -18.58
C GLU A 53 -6.84 -15.30 -18.81
N LEU A 54 -7.51 -15.81 -17.77
CA LEU A 54 -8.25 -17.07 -17.84
C LEU A 54 -9.67 -16.93 -18.41
N TYR A 55 -10.30 -15.78 -18.21
CA TYR A 55 -11.73 -15.60 -18.49
C TYR A 55 -12.04 -14.44 -19.43
N ASP A 56 -11.02 -13.77 -20.00
CA ASP A 56 -11.17 -12.60 -20.87
C ASP A 56 -12.06 -11.52 -20.24
N ALA A 57 -11.92 -11.36 -18.93
CA ALA A 57 -12.72 -10.42 -18.14
C ALA A 57 -12.02 -9.05 -18.06
N ASP A 58 -12.80 -7.98 -18.10
CA ASP A 58 -12.30 -6.64 -17.80
C ASP A 58 -12.41 -6.32 -16.31
N LEU A 59 -11.29 -5.90 -15.69
CA LEU A 59 -11.19 -5.62 -14.27
C LEU A 59 -10.55 -4.28 -13.98
N TYR A 60 -11.18 -3.53 -13.07
CA TYR A 60 -10.66 -2.28 -12.51
C TYR A 60 -10.72 -2.35 -10.98
N ILE A 61 -9.59 -2.11 -10.32
CA ILE A 61 -9.51 -2.11 -8.86
C ILE A 61 -8.68 -0.93 -8.38
N ALA A 62 -9.26 -0.13 -7.48
CA ALA A 62 -8.55 0.91 -6.74
C ALA A 62 -8.39 0.52 -5.27
N VAL A 63 -7.14 0.44 -4.80
CA VAL A 63 -6.82 0.17 -3.39
C VAL A 63 -6.25 1.43 -2.75
N ARG A 64 -7.00 2.03 -1.83
CA ARG A 64 -6.58 3.22 -1.09
C ARG A 64 -6.22 2.89 0.35
N ARG A 65 -5.03 3.30 0.79
CA ARG A 65 -4.59 3.17 2.20
C ARG A 65 -3.58 4.26 2.55
N LYS A 66 -3.77 4.91 3.72
CA LYS A 66 -2.85 5.93 4.27
C LYS A 66 -2.48 7.02 3.23
N GLY A 67 -3.50 7.54 2.53
CA GLY A 67 -3.33 8.59 1.52
C GLY A 67 -2.75 8.12 0.18
N LYS A 68 -2.32 6.87 0.04
CA LYS A 68 -1.86 6.30 -1.24
C LYS A 68 -2.97 5.53 -1.93
N CYS A 69 -3.09 5.69 -3.25
CA CYS A 69 -3.97 4.91 -4.09
C CYS A 69 -3.12 4.09 -5.08
N THR A 70 -3.34 2.78 -5.15
CA THR A 70 -2.82 1.94 -6.23
C THR A 70 -4.00 1.49 -7.08
N VAL A 71 -3.88 1.62 -8.39
CA VAL A 71 -4.90 1.19 -9.36
C VAL A 71 -4.35 0.06 -10.22
N TYR A 72 -5.17 -0.97 -10.43
CA TYR A 72 -5.00 -1.98 -11.47
C TYR A 72 -6.13 -1.81 -12.48
N SER A 73 -5.81 -1.88 -13.77
CA SER A 73 -6.77 -1.82 -14.88
C SER A 73 -6.34 -2.79 -15.96
N SER A 74 -7.25 -3.65 -16.42
CA SER A 74 -7.02 -4.56 -17.56
C SER A 74 -6.99 -3.80 -18.89
N CYS A 75 -7.79 -2.74 -19.01
CA CYS A 75 -7.88 -1.93 -20.22
C CYS A 75 -7.71 -0.44 -19.92
N PHE A 76 -7.32 0.32 -20.96
CA PHE A 76 -7.01 1.76 -20.87
C PHE A 76 -7.79 2.56 -21.92
N VAL A 77 -9.05 2.17 -22.16
CA VAL A 77 -9.96 2.93 -23.02
C VAL A 77 -10.57 4.10 -22.25
N SER A 78 -10.95 5.17 -22.95
CA SER A 78 -11.45 6.40 -22.33
C SER A 78 -12.75 6.23 -21.55
N SER A 79 -13.56 5.23 -21.90
CA SER A 79 -14.82 4.88 -21.23
C SER A 79 -14.63 3.93 -20.05
N TRP A 80 -13.39 3.58 -19.69
CA TRP A 80 -13.07 2.63 -18.62
C TRP A 80 -12.27 3.28 -17.49
N PRO A 81 -12.57 2.97 -16.21
CA PRO A 81 -13.74 2.20 -15.76
C PRO A 81 -15.05 2.98 -15.98
N PRO A 82 -16.19 2.28 -16.06
CA PRO A 82 -17.47 2.94 -16.18
C PRO A 82 -17.77 3.80 -14.95
N ARG A 83 -18.47 4.91 -15.16
CA ARG A 83 -18.95 5.73 -14.04
C ARG A 83 -20.16 5.06 -13.40
N GLN A 84 -20.47 5.45 -12.18
CA GLN A 84 -21.65 4.94 -11.47
C GLN A 84 -22.94 5.16 -12.27
N GLU A 85 -23.08 6.36 -12.85
CA GLU A 85 -24.21 6.74 -13.70
C GLU A 85 -24.32 5.84 -14.96
N ASP A 86 -23.18 5.46 -15.56
CA ASP A 86 -23.18 4.59 -16.74
C ASP A 86 -23.64 3.16 -16.38
N MET A 87 -23.25 2.67 -15.19
CA MET A 87 -23.59 1.33 -14.72
C MET A 87 -25.10 1.15 -14.44
N GLU A 88 -25.84 2.23 -14.16
CA GLU A 88 -27.30 2.19 -13.98
C GLU A 88 -28.05 1.81 -15.26
N THR A 89 -27.41 1.99 -16.42
CA THR A 89 -27.99 1.67 -17.74
C THR A 89 -27.65 0.26 -18.23
N TYR A 90 -26.82 -0.48 -17.49
CA TYR A 90 -26.34 -1.79 -17.92
C TYR A 90 -27.43 -2.86 -17.84
N TYR A 91 -27.40 -3.79 -18.79
CA TYR A 91 -28.19 -5.01 -18.75
C TYR A 91 -27.29 -6.24 -18.96
N PRO A 92 -27.28 -7.21 -18.03
CA PRO A 92 -28.04 -7.23 -16.79
C PRO A 92 -27.59 -6.15 -15.79
N VAL A 93 -28.47 -5.81 -14.85
CA VAL A 93 -28.17 -4.84 -13.78
C VAL A 93 -26.94 -5.33 -13.01
N PRO A 94 -25.91 -4.48 -12.81
CA PRO A 94 -24.71 -4.88 -12.09
C PRO A 94 -25.00 -5.28 -10.65
N ILE A 95 -24.39 -6.38 -10.22
CA ILE A 95 -24.46 -6.84 -8.83
C ILE A 95 -23.35 -6.15 -8.03
N VAL A 96 -23.73 -5.38 -7.01
CA VAL A 96 -22.78 -4.73 -6.12
C VAL A 96 -22.44 -5.66 -4.96
N MET A 97 -21.16 -6.02 -4.82
CA MET A 97 -20.66 -6.81 -3.70
C MET A 97 -19.99 -5.92 -2.65
N THR A 98 -20.28 -6.18 -1.39
CA THR A 98 -19.82 -5.43 -0.21
C THR A 98 -19.11 -6.36 0.79
N PRO A 99 -18.35 -5.84 1.77
CA PRO A 99 -17.75 -6.67 2.81
C PRO A 99 -18.75 -7.49 3.63
N GLU A 100 -20.02 -7.08 3.71
CA GLU A 100 -21.13 -7.80 4.32
C GLU A 100 -21.40 -9.13 3.63
N ASP A 101 -21.31 -9.20 2.31
CA ASP A 101 -21.62 -10.39 1.52
C ASP A 101 -20.65 -11.54 1.84
N PHE A 102 -19.35 -11.21 1.97
CA PHE A 102 -18.30 -12.17 2.30
C PHE A 102 -18.28 -12.61 3.77
N ARG A 103 -19.06 -11.96 4.66
CA ARG A 103 -19.18 -12.40 6.06
C ARG A 103 -20.16 -13.56 6.22
N ARG A 104 -21.13 -13.70 5.31
CA ARG A 104 -22.23 -14.67 5.42
C ARG A 104 -21.87 -16.05 4.84
N GLU A 105 -20.86 -16.14 3.99
CA GLU A 105 -20.39 -17.39 3.37
C GLU A 105 -19.60 -18.32 4.32
N THR A 106 -19.44 -17.99 5.60
CA THR A 106 -18.66 -18.80 6.56
C THR A 106 -19.52 -19.69 7.48
N THR A 107 -20.78 -19.91 7.14
CA THR A 107 -21.68 -20.82 7.87
C THR A 107 -22.36 -21.78 6.89
N ASP A 108 -21.61 -22.75 6.41
CA ASP A 108 -22.11 -24.05 5.91
C ASP A 108 -20.96 -25.09 6.01
#